data_AF-A0A0S8B013-F1
#
_entry.id   AF-A0A0S8B013-F1
#
_cell.length_a   1.000
_cell.length_b   1.000
_cell.length_c   1.000
_cell.angle_alpha   90.00
_cell.angle_beta   90.00
_cell.angle_gamma   90.00
#
_symmetry.space_group_name_H-M   'P 1'
#
loop_
_entity.id
_entity.type
_entity.pdbx_description
1 polymer ?
#
loop_
_entity_poly.entity_id
_entity_poly.type
_entity_poly.pdbx_seq_one_letter_code
_entity_poly.pdbx_strand_id
1 'polypeptide(L)'
;MPTAEPLDARTPPIREGLARELNRAWARLAAPGTWWDGAERLAIAAEVRAAPACALCGHRRQALSPYTVGGSHAHAGALPEAVVEVVHRLATDAGRLKRSWVEAMCAAGVTEEQYVEIVGVVALVTALDSFERALGLDLRPLPAPQPGEPSRRRPAGATRDLAWVSTVAPQALTSGDPNPYAVHGDKNIHRALSLVPQEVFNFFDLDVELYLKDSEIRDFDTEYRALTHAQIELLAGRVSALNGCYY
;
A
#
# COMPACT_ATOMS: atom_id res chain seq x y z
N MET A 1 -15.15 -20.07 15.53
CA MET A 1 -14.69 -19.59 14.22
C MET A 1 -15.73 -18.63 13.70
N PRO A 2 -15.39 -17.38 13.37
CA PRO A 2 -16.35 -16.51 12.71
C PRO A 2 -16.55 -17.05 11.31
N THR A 3 -17.76 -17.57 11.05
CA THR A 3 -18.25 -17.89 9.72
C THR A 3 -18.20 -16.61 8.89
N ALA A 4 -17.42 -16.61 7.81
CA ALA A 4 -17.47 -15.56 6.81
C ALA A 4 -18.94 -15.41 6.37
N GLU A 5 -19.46 -14.18 6.42
CA GLU A 5 -20.75 -13.87 5.81
C GLU A 5 -20.71 -14.32 4.34
N PRO A 6 -21.78 -14.95 3.82
CA PRO A 6 -21.80 -15.37 2.44
C PRO A 6 -21.70 -14.13 1.54
N LEU A 7 -20.68 -14.11 0.68
CA LEU A 7 -20.55 -13.14 -0.39
C LEU A 7 -21.85 -13.12 -1.21
N ASP A 8 -22.38 -11.93 -1.49
CA ASP A 8 -23.58 -11.68 -2.30
C ASP A 8 -23.60 -12.58 -3.55
N ALA A 9 -24.76 -13.18 -3.88
CA ALA A 9 -24.98 -14.04 -5.05
C ALA A 9 -24.61 -13.39 -6.40
N ARG A 10 -24.36 -12.08 -6.42
CA ARG A 10 -23.83 -11.30 -7.56
C ARG A 10 -22.30 -11.32 -7.69
N THR A 11 -21.58 -11.84 -6.69
CA THR A 11 -20.11 -11.90 -6.71
C THR A 11 -19.67 -13.05 -7.63
N PRO A 12 -18.90 -12.79 -8.70
CA PRO A 12 -18.38 -13.87 -9.52
C PRO A 12 -17.46 -14.78 -8.69
N PRO A 13 -17.26 -16.04 -9.10
CA PRO A 13 -16.37 -16.95 -8.38
C PRO A 13 -14.97 -16.34 -8.28
N ILE A 14 -14.47 -16.19 -7.05
CA ILE A 14 -13.13 -15.66 -6.77
C ILE A 14 -12.18 -16.84 -6.62
N ARG A 15 -11.01 -16.74 -7.27
CA ARG A 15 -9.94 -17.74 -7.17
C ARG A 15 -9.54 -17.92 -5.70
N GLU A 16 -9.40 -19.17 -5.25
CA GLU A 16 -9.20 -19.49 -3.82
C GLU A 16 -8.00 -18.75 -3.20
N GLY A 17 -6.88 -18.69 -3.93
CA GLY A 17 -5.69 -17.96 -3.49
C GLY A 17 -5.97 -16.48 -3.25
N LEU A 18 -6.64 -15.81 -4.19
CA LEU A 18 -7.02 -14.41 -4.06
C LEU A 18 -8.01 -14.19 -2.90
N ALA A 19 -9.03 -15.03 -2.76
CA ALA A 19 -9.98 -14.92 -1.65
C ALA A 19 -9.29 -15.06 -0.28
N ARG A 20 -8.30 -15.95 -0.18
CA ARG A 20 -7.49 -16.13 1.03
C ARG A 20 -6.65 -14.90 1.34
N GLU A 21 -5.92 -14.36 0.36
CA GLU A 21 -5.03 -13.22 0.58
C GLU A 21 -5.79 -11.91 0.79
N LEU A 22 -6.97 -11.73 0.18
CA LEU A 22 -7.89 -10.63 0.51
C LEU A 22 -8.30 -10.68 1.99
N ASN A 23 -8.68 -11.85 2.51
CA ASN A 23 -9.06 -12.00 3.91
C ASN A 23 -7.87 -11.77 4.87
N ARG A 24 -6.67 -12.25 4.51
CA ARG A 24 -5.45 -12.00 5.28
C ARG A 24 -5.07 -10.52 5.29
N ALA A 25 -5.19 -9.84 4.15
CA ALA A 25 -4.94 -8.41 4.04
C ALA A 25 -5.86 -7.60 4.97
N TRP A 26 -7.17 -7.89 4.98
CA TRP A 26 -8.12 -7.27 5.89
C TRP A 26 -7.80 -7.54 7.37
N ALA A 27 -7.43 -8.78 7.71
CA ALA A 27 -7.05 -9.14 9.06
C ALA A 27 -5.77 -8.43 9.52
N ARG A 28 -4.76 -8.33 8.65
CA ARG A 28 -3.49 -7.63 8.92
C ARG A 28 -3.66 -6.12 9.01
N LEU A 29 -4.55 -5.54 8.21
CA LEU A 29 -4.87 -4.11 8.28
C LEU A 29 -5.37 -3.71 9.68
N ALA A 30 -6.15 -4.58 10.32
CA ALA A 30 -6.68 -4.37 11.67
C ALA A 30 -5.68 -4.68 12.80
N ALA A 31 -4.60 -5.39 12.50
CA ALA A 31 -3.58 -5.79 13.47
C ALA A 31 -2.51 -4.72 13.64
N PRO A 32 -1.81 -4.65 14.78
CA PRO A 32 -0.64 -3.79 14.92
C PRO A 32 0.42 -4.14 13.88
N GLY A 33 1.00 -3.10 13.30
CA GLY A 33 2.09 -3.21 12.33
C GLY A 33 3.47 -3.07 12.96
N THR A 34 4.39 -2.48 12.22
CA THR A 34 5.74 -2.23 12.74
C THR A 34 5.81 -0.90 13.49
N TRP A 35 5.11 0.12 13.02
CA TRP A 35 5.19 1.50 13.54
C TRP A 35 3.84 2.08 13.96
N TRP A 36 2.75 1.48 13.51
CA TRP A 36 1.38 1.90 13.81
C TRP A 36 0.60 0.78 14.47
N ASP A 37 -0.21 1.10 15.48
CA ASP A 37 -1.09 0.11 16.08
C ASP A 37 -2.30 -0.20 15.17
N GLY A 38 -3.13 -1.15 15.58
CA GLY A 38 -4.31 -1.53 14.78
C GLY A 38 -5.31 -0.39 14.59
N ALA A 39 -5.47 0.49 15.57
CA ALA A 39 -6.37 1.63 15.50
C ALA A 39 -5.82 2.73 14.57
N GLU A 40 -4.53 3.02 14.66
CA GLU A 40 -3.83 3.99 13.81
C GLU A 40 -3.81 3.54 12.34
N ARG A 41 -3.56 2.25 12.06
CA ARG A 41 -3.62 1.70 10.70
C ARG A 41 -5.02 1.79 10.10
N LEU A 42 -6.06 1.55 10.90
CA LEU A 42 -7.45 1.73 10.44
C LEU A 42 -7.83 3.21 10.30
N ALA A 43 -7.29 4.10 11.12
CA ALA A 43 -7.44 5.54 10.94
C ALA A 43 -6.75 6.00 9.64
N ILE A 44 -5.57 5.47 9.31
CA ILE A 44 -4.91 5.71 8.02
C ILE A 44 -5.80 5.23 6.88
N ALA A 45 -6.36 4.02 6.97
CA ALA A 45 -7.28 3.48 5.96
C ALA A 45 -8.55 4.35 5.79
N ALA A 46 -9.09 4.89 6.88
CA ALA A 46 -10.22 5.82 6.84
C ALA A 46 -9.85 7.12 6.11
N GLU A 47 -8.67 7.68 6.38
CA GLU A 47 -8.18 8.87 5.69
C GLU A 47 -7.89 8.62 4.20
N VAL A 48 -7.43 7.41 3.82
CA VAL A 48 -7.32 7.01 2.40
C VAL A 48 -8.68 7.10 1.70
N ARG A 49 -9.75 6.62 2.34
CA ARG A 49 -11.12 6.68 1.81
C ARG A 49 -11.71 8.08 1.80
N ALA A 50 -11.29 8.95 2.73
CA ALA A 50 -11.76 10.33 2.82
C ALA A 50 -11.05 11.27 1.81
N ALA A 51 -9.78 11.00 1.49
CA ALA A 51 -8.95 11.89 0.69
C ALA A 51 -9.54 12.29 -0.68
N PRO A 52 -10.22 11.42 -1.44
CA PRO A 52 -10.86 11.80 -2.71
C PRO A 52 -11.93 12.90 -2.57
N ALA A 53 -12.60 12.97 -1.42
CA ALA A 53 -13.63 13.97 -1.11
C ALA A 53 -13.05 15.22 -0.41
N CYS A 54 -11.76 15.24 -0.07
CA CYS A 54 -11.11 16.39 0.55
C CYS A 54 -10.98 17.55 -0.44
N ALA A 55 -11.48 18.73 -0.05
CA ALA A 55 -11.46 19.93 -0.89
C ALA A 55 -10.03 20.39 -1.23
N LEU A 56 -9.11 20.35 -0.26
CA LEU A 56 -7.70 20.69 -0.48
C LEU A 56 -7.04 19.73 -1.49
N CYS A 57 -7.32 18.43 -1.38
CA CYS A 57 -6.83 17.43 -2.35
C CYS A 57 -7.39 17.69 -3.75
N GLY A 58 -8.68 18.05 -3.86
CA GLY A 58 -9.30 18.48 -5.11
C GLY A 58 -8.58 19.68 -5.75
N HIS A 59 -8.37 20.75 -4.99
CA HIS A 59 -7.67 21.95 -5.47
C HIS A 59 -6.23 21.66 -5.89
N ARG A 60 -5.49 20.88 -5.10
CA ARG A 60 -4.10 20.50 -5.42
C ARG A 60 -4.00 19.64 -6.68
N ARG A 61 -4.95 18.73 -6.92
CA ARG A 61 -5.01 17.93 -8.15
C ARG A 61 -5.21 18.78 -9.40
N GLN A 62 -6.04 19.81 -9.31
CA GLN A 62 -6.32 20.73 -10.44
C GLN A 62 -5.20 21.75 -10.67
N ALA A 63 -4.43 22.09 -9.64
CA ALA A 63 -3.33 23.03 -9.76
C ALA A 63 -2.16 22.46 -10.58
N LEU A 64 -1.46 23.34 -11.33
CA LEU A 64 -0.24 22.99 -12.05
C LEU A 64 0.85 22.44 -11.11
N SER A 65 0.98 23.07 -9.94
CA SER A 65 1.85 22.62 -8.87
C SER A 65 1.04 22.48 -7.59
N PRO A 66 0.99 21.29 -6.97
CA PRO A 66 0.27 21.12 -5.71
C PRO A 66 0.92 21.95 -4.57
N TYR A 67 2.20 22.29 -4.71
CA TYR A 67 2.98 23.03 -3.72
C TYR A 67 2.62 24.52 -3.64
N THR A 68 1.83 25.05 -4.58
CA THR A 68 1.37 26.45 -4.55
C THR A 68 0.02 26.60 -3.86
N VAL A 69 -0.61 25.49 -3.45
CA VAL A 69 -1.92 25.47 -2.81
C VAL A 69 -1.75 25.04 -1.35
N GLY A 70 -1.81 26.02 -0.45
CA GLY A 70 -1.85 25.82 1.00
C GLY A 70 -3.26 25.52 1.50
N GLY A 71 -3.36 25.07 2.74
CA GLY A 71 -4.62 24.77 3.42
C GLY A 71 -4.45 23.66 4.44
N SER A 72 -5.56 23.28 5.07
CA SER A 72 -5.66 22.14 5.98
C SER A 72 -6.60 21.09 5.40
N HIS A 73 -6.35 19.82 5.71
CA HIS A 73 -7.24 18.74 5.30
C HIS A 73 -8.49 18.72 6.19
N ALA A 74 -9.61 18.32 5.61
CA ALA A 74 -10.73 17.84 6.42
C ALA A 74 -10.41 16.40 6.83
N HIS A 75 -10.34 16.12 8.13
CA HIS A 75 -9.95 14.81 8.67
C HIS A 75 -10.66 14.52 10.00
N ALA A 76 -10.71 13.26 10.41
CA ALA A 76 -11.51 12.81 11.55
C ALA A 76 -10.88 13.11 12.94
N GLY A 77 -9.69 13.74 12.98
CA GLY A 77 -8.99 14.06 14.22
C GLY A 77 -8.25 12.90 14.91
N ALA A 78 -8.26 11.70 14.32
CA ALA A 78 -7.63 10.50 14.90
C ALA A 78 -6.10 10.40 14.67
N LEU A 79 -5.57 11.21 13.74
CA LEU A 79 -4.15 11.20 13.35
C LEU A 79 -3.57 12.62 13.39
N PRO A 80 -2.26 12.78 13.64
CA PRO A 80 -1.57 14.06 13.49
C PRO A 80 -1.68 14.63 12.07
N GLU A 81 -1.76 15.95 11.95
CA GLU A 81 -1.87 16.67 10.66
C GLU A 81 -0.82 16.24 9.62
N ALA A 82 0.43 16.05 10.06
CA ALA A 82 1.50 15.61 9.16
C ALA A 82 1.27 14.20 8.60
N VAL A 83 0.67 13.29 9.39
CA VAL A 83 0.32 11.94 8.94
C VAL A 83 -0.84 12.02 7.94
N VAL A 84 -1.86 12.83 8.23
CA VAL A 84 -2.99 13.06 7.31
C VAL A 84 -2.50 13.64 5.98
N GLU A 85 -1.59 14.62 6.00
CA GLU A 85 -0.95 15.16 4.79
C GLU A 85 -0.26 14.05 3.99
N VAL A 86 0.52 13.17 4.64
CA VAL A 86 1.16 12.04 3.97
C VAL A 86 0.13 11.14 3.30
N VAL A 87 -0.89 10.70 4.05
CA VAL A 87 -1.94 9.78 3.56
C VAL A 87 -2.69 10.39 2.38
N HIS A 88 -3.16 11.63 2.51
CA HIS A 88 -3.96 12.30 1.48
C HIS A 88 -3.14 12.55 0.21
N ARG A 89 -1.87 12.94 0.34
CA ARG A 89 -0.97 13.14 -0.81
C ARG A 89 -0.67 11.82 -1.52
N LEU A 90 -0.41 10.73 -0.79
CA LEU A 90 -0.19 9.41 -1.37
C LEU A 90 -1.45 8.88 -2.07
N ALA A 91 -2.63 9.04 -1.46
CA ALA A 91 -3.88 8.54 -2.01
C ALA A 91 -4.38 9.31 -3.24
N THR A 92 -4.01 10.59 -3.40
CA THR A 92 -4.59 11.45 -4.45
C THR A 92 -3.59 12.02 -5.45
N ASP A 93 -2.30 12.06 -5.11
CA ASP A 93 -1.31 12.82 -5.89
C ASP A 93 0.15 12.31 -5.73
N ALA A 94 0.32 10.99 -5.62
CA ALA A 94 1.63 10.37 -5.38
C ALA A 94 2.65 10.67 -6.49
N GLY A 95 2.22 10.68 -7.76
CA GLY A 95 3.10 10.89 -8.92
C GLY A 95 3.76 12.27 -9.00
N ARG A 96 3.30 13.24 -8.19
CA ARG A 96 3.88 14.60 -8.11
C ARG A 96 4.62 14.86 -6.81
N LEU A 97 4.86 13.83 -6.00
CA LEU A 97 5.71 13.93 -4.81
C LEU A 97 7.16 14.22 -5.19
N LYS A 98 7.88 14.84 -4.24
CA LYS A 98 9.30 15.20 -4.37
C LYS A 98 10.04 14.76 -3.13
N ARG A 99 11.33 14.46 -3.28
CA ARG A 99 12.24 14.19 -2.16
C ARG A 99 12.16 15.26 -1.06
N SER A 100 12.17 16.54 -1.43
CA SER A 100 12.09 17.66 -0.48
C SER A 100 10.79 17.68 0.33
N TRP A 101 9.69 17.16 -0.23
CA TRP A 101 8.43 17.04 0.50
C TRP A 101 8.50 15.90 1.52
N VAL A 102 9.10 14.74 1.17
CA VAL A 102 9.32 13.66 2.14
C VAL A 102 10.21 14.15 3.29
N GLU A 103 11.30 14.85 2.98
CA GLU A 103 12.19 15.44 3.99
C GLU A 103 11.46 16.44 4.90
N ALA A 104 10.53 17.24 4.34
CA ALA A 104 9.69 18.15 5.12
C ALA A 104 8.70 17.41 6.03
N MET A 105 8.11 16.29 5.59
CA MET A 105 7.25 15.45 6.45
C MET A 105 8.04 14.82 7.59
N CYS A 106 9.29 14.42 7.35
CA CYS A 106 10.21 13.98 8.40
C CYS A 106 10.50 15.10 9.41
N ALA A 107 10.76 16.32 8.93
CA ALA A 107 10.97 17.48 9.81
C ALA A 107 9.69 17.84 10.61
N ALA A 108 8.51 17.51 10.08
CA ALA A 108 7.22 17.69 10.74
C ALA A 108 6.86 16.55 11.72
N GLY A 109 7.74 15.56 11.92
CA GLY A 109 7.60 14.53 12.95
C GLY A 109 7.15 13.15 12.46
N VAL A 110 6.98 12.92 11.16
CA VAL A 110 6.71 11.58 10.61
C VAL A 110 8.03 10.89 10.33
N THR A 111 8.41 9.88 11.10
CA THR A 111 9.70 9.20 10.86
C THR A 111 9.73 8.53 9.47
N GLU A 112 10.94 8.25 8.98
CA GLU A 112 11.10 7.59 7.69
C GLU A 112 10.41 6.22 7.65
N GLU A 113 10.47 5.49 8.77
CA GLU A 113 9.86 4.18 8.90
C GLU A 113 8.33 4.25 8.99
N GLN A 114 7.80 5.24 9.73
CA GLN A 114 6.38 5.55 9.77
C GLN A 114 5.85 5.89 8.37
N TYR A 115 6.58 6.72 7.62
CA TYR A 115 6.23 7.06 6.24
C TYR A 115 6.17 5.81 5.35
N VAL A 116 7.18 4.92 5.42
CA VAL A 116 7.18 3.68 4.62
C VAL A 116 6.02 2.77 4.98
N GLU A 117 5.67 2.66 6.27
CA GLU A 117 4.48 1.87 6.65
C GLU A 117 3.19 2.50 6.14
N ILE A 118 3.05 3.84 6.16
CA ILE A 118 1.90 4.53 5.56
C ILE A 118 1.80 4.21 4.06
N VAL A 119 2.92 4.22 3.32
CA VAL A 119 2.92 3.85 1.89
C VAL A 119 2.37 2.43 1.70
N GLY A 120 2.80 1.47 2.52
CA GLY A 120 2.29 0.10 2.49
C GLY A 120 0.79 0.01 2.76
N VAL A 121 0.30 0.69 3.80
CA VAL A 121 -1.14 0.72 4.14
C VAL A 121 -1.97 1.39 3.03
N VAL A 122 -1.52 2.53 2.49
CA VAL A 122 -2.20 3.23 1.40
C VAL A 122 -2.30 2.34 0.16
N ALA A 123 -1.21 1.68 -0.21
CA ALA A 123 -1.20 0.75 -1.35
C ALA A 123 -2.15 -0.43 -1.13
N LEU A 124 -2.14 -1.03 0.06
CA LEU A 124 -3.01 -2.16 0.42
C LEU A 124 -4.50 -1.77 0.35
N VAL A 125 -4.89 -0.65 0.99
CA VAL A 125 -6.27 -0.16 0.98
C VAL A 125 -6.72 0.20 -0.44
N THR A 126 -5.83 0.82 -1.23
CA THR A 126 -6.12 1.14 -2.63
C THR A 126 -6.39 -0.11 -3.45
N ALA A 127 -5.63 -1.19 -3.24
CA ALA A 127 -5.84 -2.47 -3.92
C ALA A 127 -7.16 -3.14 -3.50
N LEU A 128 -7.42 -3.23 -2.19
CA LEU A 128 -8.64 -3.82 -1.63
C LEU A 128 -9.90 -3.10 -2.12
N ASP A 129 -9.94 -1.77 -2.00
CA ASP A 129 -11.10 -0.98 -2.42
C ASP A 129 -11.27 -0.98 -3.94
N SER A 130 -10.18 -1.05 -4.71
CA SER A 130 -10.26 -1.13 -6.17
C SER A 130 -10.78 -2.49 -6.64
N PHE A 131 -10.45 -3.57 -5.94
CA PHE A 131 -11.01 -4.89 -6.20
C PHE A 131 -12.54 -4.89 -6.02
N GLU A 132 -13.03 -4.36 -4.91
CA GLU A 132 -14.48 -4.26 -4.61
C GLU A 132 -15.20 -3.39 -5.65
N ARG A 133 -14.64 -2.21 -5.96
CA ARG A 133 -15.17 -1.33 -7.00
C ARG A 133 -15.20 -1.98 -8.38
N ALA A 134 -14.17 -2.75 -8.75
CA ALA A 134 -14.11 -3.45 -10.03
C ALA A 134 -15.19 -4.54 -10.16
N LEU A 135 -15.63 -5.11 -9.04
CA LEU A 135 -16.74 -6.05 -8.98
C LEU A 135 -18.11 -5.38 -8.88
N GLY A 136 -18.17 -4.04 -8.82
CA GLY A 136 -19.41 -3.30 -8.60
C GLY A 136 -20.00 -3.52 -7.21
N LEU A 137 -19.17 -3.88 -6.23
CA LEU A 137 -19.56 -4.07 -4.84
C LEU A 137 -19.39 -2.77 -4.05
N ASP A 138 -20.18 -2.64 -2.98
CA ASP A 138 -19.93 -1.61 -1.98
C ASP A 138 -18.59 -1.87 -1.27
N LEU A 139 -17.93 -0.79 -0.85
CA LEU A 139 -16.69 -0.91 -0.09
C LEU A 139 -16.94 -1.61 1.23
N ARG A 140 -16.13 -2.61 1.55
CA ARG A 140 -16.23 -3.33 2.82
C ARG A 140 -16.00 -2.36 3.99
N PRO A 141 -16.82 -2.40 5.05
CA PRO A 141 -16.58 -1.61 6.25
C PRO A 141 -15.20 -1.91 6.85
N LEU A 142 -14.54 -0.88 7.39
CA LEU A 142 -13.30 -1.09 8.15
C LEU A 142 -13.59 -2.01 9.36
N PRO A 143 -12.79 -3.05 9.60
CA PRO A 143 -12.98 -3.95 10.73
C PRO A 143 -12.71 -3.24 12.07
N ALA A 144 -13.02 -3.91 13.18
CA ALA A 144 -12.59 -3.44 14.50
C ALA A 144 -11.07 -3.59 14.67
N PRO A 145 -10.38 -2.63 15.32
CA PRO A 145 -8.95 -2.75 15.59
C PRO A 145 -8.66 -3.94 16.49
N GLN A 146 -7.60 -4.67 16.18
CA GLN A 146 -7.06 -5.68 17.08
C GLN A 146 -6.06 -5.01 18.04
N PRO A 147 -6.06 -5.40 19.32
CA PRO A 147 -5.14 -4.82 20.30
C PRO A 147 -3.71 -5.29 20.05
N GLY A 148 -2.74 -4.48 20.49
CA GLY A 148 -1.32 -4.81 20.53
C GLY A 148 -0.44 -3.62 20.15
N GLU A 149 0.84 -3.72 20.49
CA GLU A 149 1.81 -2.66 20.27
C GLU A 149 2.55 -2.85 18.93
N PRO A 150 2.92 -1.76 18.25
CA PRO A 150 3.81 -1.85 17.09
C PRO A 150 5.17 -2.41 17.50
N SER A 151 5.79 -3.25 16.67
CA SER A 151 7.07 -3.88 17.00
C SER A 151 8.26 -2.91 17.07
N ARG A 152 8.15 -1.76 16.39
CA ARG A 152 9.14 -0.68 16.24
C ARG A 152 10.53 -1.17 15.84
N ARG A 153 10.56 -2.24 15.04
CA ARG A 153 11.81 -2.86 14.58
C ARG A 153 12.27 -2.24 13.27
N ARG A 154 13.38 -1.51 13.33
CA ARG A 154 14.11 -1.04 12.15
C ARG A 154 15.21 -2.05 11.76
N PRO A 155 15.30 -2.49 10.49
CA PRO A 155 16.39 -3.35 10.04
C PRO A 155 17.76 -2.65 10.17
N ALA A 156 18.75 -3.37 10.70
CA ALA A 156 20.09 -2.81 10.93
C ALA A 156 20.82 -2.47 9.63
N GLY A 157 20.59 -3.24 8.56
CA GLY A 157 21.18 -3.02 7.24
C GLY A 157 20.49 -1.97 6.37
N ALA A 158 19.54 -1.20 6.90
CA ALA A 158 18.83 -0.20 6.12
C ALA A 158 19.74 1.01 5.78
N THR A 159 19.83 1.33 4.50
CA THR A 159 20.66 2.41 3.95
C THR A 159 19.91 3.18 2.86
N ARG A 160 20.27 4.45 2.63
CA ARG A 160 19.67 5.28 1.59
C ARG A 160 20.49 5.23 0.30
N ASP A 161 20.28 4.18 -0.50
CA ASP A 161 21.05 3.88 -1.71
C ASP A 161 20.21 3.89 -3.01
N LEU A 162 18.91 3.59 -2.91
CA LEU A 162 18.03 3.38 -4.06
C LEU A 162 16.89 4.41 -4.18
N ALA A 163 16.34 4.86 -3.06
CA ALA A 163 15.13 5.69 -3.00
C ALA A 163 15.35 6.96 -2.17
N TRP A 164 14.31 7.80 -2.07
CA TRP A 164 14.34 8.97 -1.18
C TRP A 164 14.36 8.59 0.30
N VAL A 165 13.92 7.37 0.61
CA VAL A 165 13.96 6.75 1.94
C VAL A 165 14.99 5.62 1.97
N SER A 166 15.43 5.23 3.17
CA SER A 166 16.26 4.05 3.36
C SER A 166 15.55 2.79 2.84
N THR A 167 16.32 1.85 2.31
CA THR A 167 15.88 0.51 1.91
C THR A 167 16.89 -0.52 2.42
N VAL A 168 16.55 -1.80 2.37
CA VAL A 168 17.40 -2.90 2.82
C VAL A 168 17.69 -3.79 1.63
N ALA A 169 18.94 -3.93 1.20
CA ALA A 169 19.29 -4.89 0.17
C ALA A 169 19.20 -6.34 0.71
N PRO A 170 18.95 -7.38 -0.13
CA PRO A 170 18.83 -8.76 0.34
C PRO A 170 20.02 -9.23 1.19
N GLN A 171 21.24 -8.88 0.79
CA GLN A 171 22.49 -9.20 1.50
C GLN A 171 22.70 -8.44 2.82
N ALA A 172 21.88 -7.42 3.08
CA ALA A 172 21.96 -6.59 4.29
C ALA A 172 20.92 -7.00 5.35
N LEU A 173 20.05 -7.99 5.06
CA LEU A 173 19.15 -8.57 6.06
C LEU A 173 19.94 -9.37 7.10
N THR A 174 19.57 -9.21 8.36
CA THR A 174 20.11 -10.03 9.46
C THR A 174 19.15 -11.16 9.81
N SER A 175 19.62 -12.16 10.57
CA SER A 175 18.82 -13.34 10.92
C SER A 175 17.54 -13.04 11.71
N GLY A 176 17.45 -11.87 12.35
CA GLY A 176 16.22 -11.46 13.03
C GLY A 176 15.23 -10.73 12.13
N ASP A 177 15.64 -10.25 10.96
CA ASP A 177 14.77 -9.48 10.09
C ASP A 177 13.89 -10.43 9.26
N PRO A 178 12.58 -10.16 9.12
CA PRO A 178 11.76 -10.89 8.15
C PRO A 178 12.38 -10.80 6.76
N ASN A 179 12.50 -11.92 6.05
CA ASN A 179 13.12 -11.99 4.73
C ASN A 179 12.07 -12.17 3.62
N PRO A 180 11.50 -11.07 3.07
CA PRO A 180 10.53 -11.16 1.98
C PRO A 180 11.15 -11.60 0.65
N TYR A 181 12.46 -11.41 0.46
CA TYR A 181 13.12 -11.70 -0.82
C TYR A 181 13.15 -13.19 -1.15
N ALA A 182 13.20 -14.04 -0.13
CA ALA A 182 13.13 -15.50 -0.30
C ALA A 182 11.75 -15.98 -0.79
N VAL A 183 10.70 -15.16 -0.62
CA VAL A 183 9.31 -15.52 -0.95
C VAL A 183 8.85 -14.84 -2.23
N HIS A 184 9.09 -13.54 -2.36
CA HIS A 184 8.53 -12.74 -3.44
C HIS A 184 9.53 -12.42 -4.56
N GLY A 185 10.83 -12.59 -4.30
CA GLY A 185 11.90 -12.28 -5.25
C GLY A 185 12.76 -11.11 -4.81
N ASP A 186 13.86 -10.87 -5.53
CA ASP A 186 14.97 -10.00 -5.10
C ASP A 186 15.18 -8.76 -5.98
N LYS A 187 14.25 -8.49 -6.91
CA LYS A 187 14.31 -7.32 -7.80
C LYS A 187 14.12 -6.02 -7.03
N ASN A 188 14.54 -4.89 -7.62
CA ASN A 188 14.47 -3.57 -7.00
C ASN A 188 13.07 -3.18 -6.51
N ILE A 189 11.99 -3.65 -7.17
CA ILE A 189 10.62 -3.39 -6.72
C ILE A 189 10.36 -3.94 -5.31
N HIS A 190 10.93 -5.10 -4.96
CA HIS A 190 10.81 -5.70 -3.63
C HIS A 190 11.53 -4.90 -2.55
N ARG A 191 12.44 -3.99 -2.93
CA ARG A 191 13.14 -3.10 -1.99
C ARG A 191 12.31 -1.87 -1.62
N ALA A 192 11.23 -1.55 -2.34
CA ALA A 192 10.49 -0.30 -2.19
C ALA A 192 9.95 -0.06 -0.77
N LEU A 193 9.47 -1.12 -0.09
CA LEU A 193 8.95 -1.07 1.28
C LEU A 193 9.90 -1.69 2.31
N SER A 194 11.11 -2.05 1.91
CA SER A 194 12.00 -2.93 2.71
C SER A 194 12.55 -2.30 3.99
N LEU A 195 12.38 -0.99 4.21
CA LEU A 195 12.61 -0.38 5.53
C LEU A 195 11.66 -0.93 6.59
N VAL A 196 10.48 -1.40 6.16
CA VAL A 196 9.50 -2.11 6.97
C VAL A 196 9.23 -3.47 6.31
N PRO A 197 10.08 -4.50 6.55
CA PRO A 197 10.01 -5.77 5.83
C PRO A 197 8.63 -6.45 5.85
N GLN A 198 7.86 -6.28 6.93
CA GLN A 198 6.50 -6.79 7.02
C GLN A 198 5.56 -6.18 5.97
N GLU A 199 5.76 -4.92 5.58
CA GLU A 199 4.94 -4.30 4.52
C GLU A 199 5.28 -4.82 3.12
N VAL A 200 6.50 -5.35 2.90
CA VAL A 200 6.82 -6.08 1.68
C VAL A 200 5.96 -7.34 1.58
N PHE A 201 5.86 -8.13 2.66
CA PHE A 201 4.96 -9.29 2.71
C PHE A 201 3.49 -8.88 2.54
N ASN A 202 3.04 -7.85 3.27
CA ASN A 202 1.65 -7.40 3.21
C ASN A 202 1.24 -7.00 1.79
N PHE A 203 2.13 -6.30 1.07
CA PHE A 203 1.90 -5.91 -0.30
C PHE A 203 1.96 -7.11 -1.25
N PHE A 204 3.06 -7.86 -1.26
CA PHE A 204 3.29 -8.89 -2.27
C PHE A 204 2.47 -10.17 -2.06
N ASP A 205 2.05 -10.51 -0.83
CA ASP A 205 1.09 -11.62 -0.62
C ASP A 205 -0.21 -11.37 -1.39
N LEU A 206 -0.68 -10.11 -1.45
CA LEU A 206 -1.89 -9.75 -2.20
C LEU A 206 -1.59 -9.51 -3.68
N ASP A 207 -0.51 -8.78 -4.00
CA ASP A 207 -0.13 -8.39 -5.36
C ASP A 207 -0.02 -9.59 -6.30
N VAL A 208 0.68 -10.66 -5.90
CA VAL A 208 0.88 -11.82 -6.76
C VAL A 208 -0.40 -12.59 -7.09
N GLU A 209 -1.42 -12.48 -6.24
CA GLU A 209 -2.73 -13.07 -6.46
C GLU A 209 -3.64 -12.19 -7.33
N LEU A 210 -3.48 -10.86 -7.25
CA LEU A 210 -4.12 -9.86 -8.12
C LEU A 210 -3.48 -9.80 -9.52
N TYR A 211 -2.20 -10.10 -9.61
CA TYR A 211 -1.36 -10.03 -10.81
C TYR A 211 -0.76 -11.42 -11.10
N LEU A 212 0.56 -11.51 -11.09
CA LEU A 212 1.39 -12.69 -11.35
C LEU A 212 2.55 -12.70 -10.36
N LYS A 213 3.09 -13.89 -10.06
CA LYS A 213 4.34 -14.00 -9.28
C LYS A 213 5.55 -13.60 -10.12
N ASP A 214 6.67 -13.22 -9.49
CA ASP A 214 7.92 -12.85 -10.18
C ASP A 214 8.39 -13.94 -11.16
N SER A 215 8.25 -15.22 -10.79
CA SER A 215 8.58 -16.35 -11.67
C SER A 215 7.60 -16.55 -12.84
N GLU A 216 6.35 -16.12 -12.68
CA GLU A 216 5.28 -16.27 -13.68
C GLU A 216 5.39 -15.17 -14.74
N ILE A 217 5.79 -13.94 -14.38
CA ILE A 217 5.86 -12.77 -15.28
C ILE A 217 6.77 -12.99 -16.51
N ARG A 218 7.81 -13.83 -16.39
CA ARG A 218 8.77 -14.12 -17.47
C ARG A 218 8.56 -15.47 -18.14
N ASP A 219 7.56 -16.24 -17.72
CA ASP A 219 7.17 -17.48 -18.38
C ASP A 219 6.11 -17.19 -19.45
N PHE A 220 6.58 -16.92 -20.67
CA PHE A 220 5.70 -16.67 -21.82
C PHE A 220 5.12 -17.96 -22.43
N ASP A 221 5.50 -19.14 -21.95
CA ASP A 221 5.01 -20.42 -22.45
C ASP A 221 3.72 -20.86 -21.73
N THR A 222 3.43 -20.29 -20.56
CA THR A 222 2.27 -20.66 -19.72
C THR A 222 1.39 -19.46 -19.39
N GLU A 223 0.09 -19.54 -19.64
CA GLU A 223 -0.87 -18.53 -19.17
C GLU A 223 -1.48 -18.94 -17.82
N TYR A 224 -1.04 -18.30 -16.74
CA TYR A 224 -1.44 -18.63 -15.36
C TYR A 224 -2.78 -18.02 -14.91
N ARG A 225 -3.38 -17.18 -15.76
CA ARG A 225 -4.63 -16.46 -15.50
C ARG A 225 -5.54 -16.59 -16.72
N ALA A 226 -6.80 -16.17 -16.57
CA ALA A 226 -7.75 -16.16 -17.69
C ALA A 226 -7.39 -15.12 -18.78
N LEU A 227 -6.63 -14.09 -18.40
CA LEU A 227 -6.04 -13.12 -19.32
C LEU A 227 -4.64 -13.60 -19.70
N THR A 228 -4.30 -13.43 -20.97
CA THR A 228 -2.92 -13.64 -21.47
C THR A 228 -1.96 -12.61 -20.89
N HIS A 229 -0.67 -12.91 -20.85
CA HIS A 229 0.38 -11.95 -20.49
C HIS A 229 0.24 -10.62 -21.24
N ALA A 230 0.01 -10.66 -22.56
CA ALA A 230 -0.13 -9.45 -23.37
C ALA A 230 -1.35 -8.60 -22.95
N GLN A 231 -2.47 -9.23 -22.57
CA GLN A 231 -3.66 -8.52 -22.08
C GLN A 231 -3.41 -7.93 -20.69
N ILE A 232 -2.75 -8.69 -19.80
CA ILE A 232 -2.38 -8.23 -18.47
C ILE A 232 -1.48 -7.00 -18.56
N GLU A 233 -0.41 -7.06 -19.36
CA GLU A 233 0.54 -5.96 -19.54
C GLU A 233 -0.10 -4.73 -20.22
N LEU A 234 -1.05 -4.94 -21.15
CA LEU A 234 -1.82 -3.84 -21.73
C LEU A 234 -2.65 -3.09 -20.67
N LEU A 235 -3.33 -3.84 -19.79
CA LEU A 235 -4.11 -3.26 -18.70
C LEU A 235 -3.20 -2.56 -17.69
N ALA A 236 -2.11 -3.22 -17.27
CA ALA A 236 -1.12 -2.66 -16.35
C ALA A 236 -0.52 -1.36 -16.90
N GLY A 237 -0.07 -1.36 -18.17
CA GLY A 237 0.47 -0.19 -18.84
C GLY A 237 -0.54 0.97 -18.92
N ARG A 238 -1.81 0.69 -19.22
CA ARG A 238 -2.86 1.71 -19.24
C ARG A 238 -3.14 2.29 -17.86
N VAL A 239 -3.23 1.45 -16.84
CA VAL A 239 -3.44 1.88 -15.44
C VAL A 239 -2.25 2.71 -14.96
N SER A 240 -1.02 2.28 -15.23
CA SER A 240 0.19 3.04 -14.90
C SER A 240 0.21 4.41 -15.56
N ALA A 241 -0.11 4.50 -16.85
CA ALA A 241 -0.18 5.77 -17.56
C ALA A 241 -1.24 6.73 -16.99
N LEU A 242 -2.43 6.21 -16.62
CA LEU A 242 -3.49 7.00 -16.02
C LEU A 242 -3.14 7.50 -14.60
N ASN A 243 -2.34 6.75 -13.86
CA ASN A 243 -1.89 7.11 -12.51
C ASN A 243 -0.56 7.87 -12.47
N GLY A 244 0.08 8.08 -13.63
CA GLY A 244 1.38 8.74 -13.71
C GLY A 244 2.52 7.93 -13.08
N CYS A 245 2.41 6.60 -13.11
CA CYS A 245 3.45 5.68 -12.67
C CYS A 245 4.43 5.46 -13.83
N TYR A 246 5.55 6.18 -13.80
CA TYR A 246 6.62 6.09 -14.80
C TYR A 246 7.90 5.50 -14.19
N TYR A 247 8.64 4.72 -14.97
CA TYR A 247 9.95 4.17 -14.62
C TYR A 247 11.09 5.07 -15.09
#